data_AF-A0A9W8C4Y1-F1
#
_entry.id   AF-A0A9W8C4Y1-F1
#
_cell.length_a   1.000
_cell.length_b   1.000
_cell.length_c   1.000
_cell.angle_alpha   90.00
_cell.angle_beta   90.00
_cell.angle_gamma   90.00
#
_symmetry.space_group_name_H-M   'P 1'
#
loop_
_entity.id
_entity.type
_entity.pdbx_description
1 polymer ?
#
loop_
_entity_poly.entity_id
_entity_poly.type
_entity_poly.pdbx_seq_one_letter_code
_entity_poly.pdbx_strand_id
1 'polypeptide(L)'
;MSYNGRGKTHGGKPARSGGQVSRTGLKEGELPFYKQAANILARLERREGSIKNLTIGNDDIKDEDKRTIYALICQTLKFAPVLTRVLDANKVMKKEKLGRRAELLMANDMLLSSQGLRRKDADPKMNKAMSRHESSLKRELNRIRQEVRARNDEDLVPLHLRDGASTFRYVRVNNLVSNMDKVLEHFYKEGYEIVTPSRDELHDVLQVRARKLMRDLDLDDVLVFPPGTDLHAHRLFVTGAIILQDKASCMPAHVVQPTRGSTALDACAAPGNKTSHMVSMMGNEGKVFAFDMDRFRLNTLVKLTDKAQCKIIEAKCANFLELDPLDPEYASVEFALLDPSCSGSGIVNRMDVLVDSYIALSQDADQVAKPETDKARLASLAEFQTSIVLHAMRFPNIKRISYSTCSVHEEENEAVVARVLAAQSEFALAPRDQVIPSWPRRGLESSGLTEEQAACVVRTLPEDGTNGFFVAGFVRQTPADLNRIREELKALASTDKSAMLPPKDDAEAEAAPDMDAPYRGNKRKAAGGAKPVKKEKKHDKKPKPASAVVPSTKSKGKKQPKRKESVADA
;
A
#
# COMPACT_ATOMS: atom_id res chain seq x y z
N MET A 1 -27.77 16.68 -59.21
CA MET A 1 -26.72 17.07 -60.18
C MET A 1 -25.38 16.73 -59.57
N SER A 2 -24.65 15.84 -60.23
CA SER A 2 -23.32 15.37 -59.85
C SER A 2 -22.29 16.50 -59.89
N TYR A 3 -21.27 16.48 -59.01
CA TYR A 3 -19.88 16.27 -59.43
C TYR A 3 -18.92 16.05 -58.24
N ASN A 4 -17.96 15.15 -58.50
CA ASN A 4 -16.93 14.55 -57.65
C ASN A 4 -15.95 15.48 -56.94
N GLY A 5 -15.40 14.99 -55.82
CA GLY A 5 -14.06 15.35 -55.32
C GLY A 5 -13.60 14.42 -54.19
N ARG A 6 -12.72 13.45 -54.51
CA ARG A 6 -12.12 12.49 -53.55
C ARG A 6 -11.07 13.18 -52.67
N GLY A 7 -11.06 12.87 -51.38
CA GLY A 7 -9.94 13.09 -50.48
C GLY A 7 -10.03 12.17 -49.27
N LYS A 8 -9.35 11.02 -49.31
CA LYS A 8 -9.13 10.15 -48.14
C LYS A 8 -8.05 10.82 -47.28
N THR A 9 -8.34 11.16 -46.03
CA THR A 9 -7.31 11.40 -45.01
C THR A 9 -7.41 10.32 -43.94
N HIS A 10 -6.28 9.65 -43.72
CA HIS A 10 -6.10 8.61 -42.72
C HIS A 10 -6.26 9.19 -41.31
N GLY A 11 -6.99 8.47 -40.45
CA GLY A 11 -7.08 8.74 -39.03
C GLY A 11 -5.71 8.66 -38.35
N GLY A 12 -5.24 9.80 -37.84
CA GLY A 12 -4.07 9.88 -36.98
C GLY A 12 -4.40 9.32 -35.60
N LYS A 13 -3.59 8.34 -35.16
CA LYS A 13 -3.54 7.88 -33.77
C LYS A 13 -3.00 9.02 -32.88
N PRO A 14 -3.49 9.18 -31.63
CA PRO A 14 -2.95 10.17 -30.72
C PRO A 14 -1.52 9.81 -30.31
N ALA A 15 -0.70 10.85 -30.11
CA ALA A 15 0.72 10.81 -29.84
C ALA A 15 1.06 10.00 -28.58
N ARG A 16 2.04 9.10 -28.72
CA ARG A 16 2.63 8.32 -27.64
C ARG A 16 3.40 9.23 -26.68
N SER A 17 3.20 9.04 -25.38
CA SER A 17 4.08 9.52 -24.31
C SER A 17 5.53 9.10 -24.62
N GLY A 18 6.44 10.07 -24.58
CA GLY A 18 7.85 9.86 -24.91
C GLY A 18 8.53 8.96 -23.88
N GLY A 19 8.89 7.75 -24.29
CA GLY A 19 9.85 6.92 -23.57
C GLY A 19 11.22 7.63 -23.61
N GLN A 20 11.78 7.92 -22.42
CA GLN A 20 13.08 8.55 -22.33
C GLN A 20 14.19 7.56 -22.67
N VAL A 21 15.02 7.99 -23.61
CA VAL A 21 16.12 7.21 -24.18
C VAL A 21 17.25 7.13 -23.15
N SER A 22 17.69 5.92 -22.82
CA SER A 22 18.89 5.68 -22.02
C SER A 22 20.12 6.35 -22.65
N ARG A 23 21.19 6.63 -21.89
CA ARG A 23 22.49 7.13 -22.42
C ARG A 23 23.06 6.30 -23.59
N THR A 24 22.50 5.12 -23.85
CA THR A 24 22.86 4.17 -24.92
C THR A 24 21.96 4.20 -26.16
N GLY A 25 20.93 5.04 -26.24
CA GLY A 25 20.07 5.12 -27.43
C GLY A 25 19.00 4.02 -27.54
N LEU A 26 18.97 3.07 -26.60
CA LEU A 26 18.10 1.89 -26.58
C LEU A 26 16.90 2.10 -25.65
N LYS A 27 15.77 1.48 -25.99
CA LYS A 27 14.60 1.41 -25.08
C LYS A 27 14.89 0.48 -23.91
N GLU A 28 14.25 0.73 -22.76
CA GLU A 28 14.54 -0.01 -21.52
C GLU A 28 14.31 -1.52 -21.65
N GLY A 29 13.33 -1.95 -22.46
CA GLY A 29 13.06 -3.37 -22.80
C GLY A 29 14.06 -4.06 -23.73
N GLU A 30 14.99 -3.30 -24.31
CA GLU A 30 16.04 -3.80 -25.21
C GLU A 30 17.38 -3.99 -24.47
N LEU A 31 17.47 -3.54 -23.21
CA LEU A 31 18.66 -3.71 -22.38
C LEU A 31 18.78 -5.15 -21.85
N PRO A 32 20.00 -5.67 -21.68
CA PRO A 32 20.22 -6.92 -20.96
C PRO A 32 19.63 -6.87 -19.54
N PHE A 33 19.10 -8.00 -19.06
CA PHE A 33 18.35 -8.12 -17.80
C PHE A 33 18.96 -7.37 -16.59
N TYR A 34 20.24 -7.58 -16.28
CA TYR A 34 20.89 -6.89 -15.15
C TYR A 34 21.15 -5.41 -15.40
N LYS A 35 21.32 -4.99 -16.66
CA LYS A 35 21.44 -3.56 -17.01
C LYS A 35 20.10 -2.85 -16.88
N GLN A 36 19.01 -3.52 -17.24
CA GLN A 36 17.65 -3.04 -17.02
C GLN A 36 17.38 -2.86 -15.51
N ALA A 37 17.64 -3.88 -14.70
CA ALA A 37 17.52 -3.79 -13.25
C ALA A 37 18.44 -2.71 -12.64
N ALA A 38 19.67 -2.55 -13.15
CA ALA A 38 20.60 -1.51 -12.71
C ALA A 38 20.12 -0.10 -13.06
N ASN A 39 19.43 0.09 -14.18
CA ASN A 39 18.82 1.37 -14.53
C ASN A 39 17.71 1.71 -13.54
N ILE A 40 16.86 0.75 -13.20
CA ILE A 40 15.80 0.94 -12.20
C ILE A 40 16.37 1.30 -10.83
N LEU A 41 17.45 0.65 -10.37
CA LEU A 41 18.15 1.08 -9.15
C LEU A 41 18.65 2.53 -9.24
N ALA A 42 19.17 2.95 -10.40
CA ALA A 42 19.60 4.34 -10.59
C ALA A 42 18.43 5.33 -10.56
N ARG A 43 17.25 4.95 -11.05
CA ARG A 43 16.02 5.76 -11.00
C ARG A 43 15.47 5.85 -9.57
N LEU A 44 15.56 4.76 -8.81
CA LEU A 44 15.21 4.73 -7.38
C LEU A 44 16.10 5.68 -6.55
N GLU A 45 17.40 5.70 -6.80
CA GLU A 45 18.33 6.64 -6.14
C GLU A 45 17.99 8.11 -6.44
N ARG A 46 17.40 8.39 -7.61
CA ARG A 46 16.92 9.72 -8.00
C ARG A 46 15.48 10.01 -7.57
N ARG A 47 14.87 9.10 -6.79
CA ARG A 47 13.48 9.19 -6.30
C ARG A 47 12.44 9.37 -7.42
N GLU A 48 12.67 8.80 -8.60
CA GLU A 48 11.76 8.89 -9.77
C GLU A 48 10.53 7.96 -9.68
N GLY A 49 10.18 7.48 -8.48
CA GLY A 49 9.02 6.62 -8.22
C GLY A 49 9.33 5.34 -7.44
N SER A 50 8.27 4.63 -7.05
CA SER A 50 8.37 3.41 -6.24
C SER A 50 8.94 2.21 -7.02
N ILE A 51 9.51 1.22 -6.30
CA ILE A 51 10.02 -0.02 -6.92
C ILE A 51 8.94 -0.69 -7.78
N LYS A 52 7.68 -0.71 -7.33
CA LYS A 52 6.57 -1.30 -8.07
C LYS A 52 6.24 -0.52 -9.36
N ASN A 53 6.19 0.81 -9.30
CA ASN A 53 5.90 1.63 -10.48
C ASN A 53 7.00 1.50 -11.52
N LEU A 54 8.26 1.51 -11.08
CA LEU A 54 9.42 1.39 -11.96
C LEU A 54 9.65 -0.02 -12.52
N THR A 55 8.95 -1.04 -11.99
CA THR A 55 9.04 -2.44 -12.44
C THR A 55 7.73 -2.96 -13.04
N ILE A 56 6.74 -3.26 -12.20
CA ILE A 56 5.46 -3.86 -12.58
C ILE A 56 4.62 -2.87 -13.41
N GLY A 57 4.65 -1.58 -13.04
CA GLY A 57 3.95 -0.51 -13.75
C GLY A 57 4.68 0.02 -14.99
N ASN A 58 5.90 -0.46 -15.28
CA ASN A 58 6.71 0.04 -16.39
C ASN A 58 6.44 -0.76 -17.67
N ASP A 59 5.74 -0.14 -18.62
CA ASP A 59 5.38 -0.74 -19.91
C ASP A 59 6.59 -1.01 -20.82
N ASP A 60 7.74 -0.38 -20.55
CA ASP A 60 8.97 -0.65 -21.30
C ASP A 60 9.64 -1.98 -20.85
N ILE A 61 9.17 -2.61 -19.77
CA ILE A 61 9.67 -3.90 -19.30
C ILE A 61 8.77 -5.02 -19.80
N LYS A 62 9.36 -6.12 -20.29
CA LYS A 62 8.60 -7.31 -20.72
C LYS A 62 7.84 -7.91 -19.54
N ASP A 63 6.59 -8.31 -19.74
CA ASP A 63 5.73 -8.82 -18.66
C ASP A 63 6.33 -10.03 -17.91
N GLU A 64 7.06 -10.90 -18.62
CA GLU A 64 7.79 -12.04 -18.03
C GLU A 64 8.93 -11.62 -17.08
N ASP A 65 9.48 -10.42 -17.26
CA ASP A 65 10.63 -9.90 -16.51
C ASP A 65 10.21 -9.02 -15.33
N LYS A 66 9.04 -8.37 -15.41
CA LYS A 66 8.53 -7.44 -14.39
C LYS A 66 8.65 -7.99 -12.96
N ARG A 67 8.08 -9.18 -12.71
CA ARG A 67 8.08 -9.81 -11.38
C ARG A 67 9.47 -10.26 -10.94
N THR A 68 10.28 -10.73 -11.88
CA THR A 68 11.62 -11.24 -11.62
C THR A 68 12.57 -10.10 -11.24
N ILE A 69 12.50 -8.99 -11.96
CA ILE A 69 13.27 -7.76 -11.69
C ILE A 69 12.83 -7.16 -10.36
N TYR A 70 11.52 -7.06 -10.11
CA TYR A 70 10.98 -6.59 -8.83
C TYR A 70 11.57 -7.39 -7.65
N ALA A 71 11.48 -8.72 -7.71
CA ALA A 71 12.02 -9.59 -6.66
C ALA A 71 13.54 -9.45 -6.49
N LEU A 72 14.28 -9.34 -7.60
CA LEU A 72 15.72 -9.16 -7.58
C LEU A 72 16.12 -7.84 -6.91
N ILE A 73 15.45 -6.74 -7.24
CA ILE A 73 15.72 -5.41 -6.65
C ILE A 73 15.43 -5.43 -5.16
N CYS A 74 14.25 -5.89 -4.74
CA CYS A 74 13.89 -5.96 -3.31
C CYS A 74 14.90 -6.79 -2.50
N GLN A 75 15.33 -7.95 -3.03
CA GLN A 75 16.32 -8.78 -2.37
C GLN A 75 17.70 -8.09 -2.35
N THR A 76 18.10 -7.43 -3.43
CA THR A 76 19.39 -6.73 -3.51
C THR A 76 19.46 -5.58 -2.52
N LEU A 77 18.41 -4.76 -2.42
CA LEU A 77 18.32 -3.67 -1.44
C LEU A 77 18.39 -4.20 -0.01
N LYS A 78 17.65 -5.29 0.27
CA LYS A 78 17.68 -5.97 1.58
C LYS A 78 19.07 -6.37 2.05
N PHE A 79 19.89 -6.86 1.13
CA PHE A 79 21.25 -7.34 1.43
C PHE A 79 22.33 -6.34 1.04
N ALA A 80 21.97 -5.13 0.61
CA ALA A 80 22.92 -4.14 0.09
C ALA A 80 24.09 -3.84 1.04
N PRO A 81 23.92 -3.68 2.37
CA PRO A 81 25.05 -3.45 3.27
C PRO A 81 26.09 -4.58 3.23
N VAL A 82 25.64 -5.83 3.22
CA VAL A 82 26.52 -7.00 3.19
C VAL A 82 27.14 -7.21 1.82
N LEU A 83 26.34 -7.07 0.76
CA LEU A 83 26.81 -7.19 -0.62
C LEU A 83 27.87 -6.11 -0.93
N THR A 84 27.66 -4.88 -0.45
CA THR A 84 28.63 -3.79 -0.54
C THR A 84 29.94 -4.18 0.14
N ARG A 85 29.87 -4.71 1.37
CA ARG A 85 31.05 -5.17 2.11
C ARG A 85 31.80 -6.29 1.39
N VAL A 86 31.07 -7.27 0.85
CA VAL A 86 31.63 -8.38 0.05
C VAL A 86 32.36 -7.86 -1.19
N LEU A 87 31.74 -6.93 -1.93
CA LEU A 87 32.32 -6.36 -3.15
C LEU A 87 33.53 -5.46 -2.85
N ASP A 88 33.50 -4.68 -1.77
CA ASP A 88 34.58 -3.75 -1.44
C ASP A 88 35.85 -4.45 -0.94
N ALA A 89 35.68 -5.56 -0.20
CA ALA A 89 36.78 -6.45 0.14
C ALA A 89 37.40 -7.10 -1.12
N ASN A 90 36.61 -7.28 -2.18
CA ASN A 90 37.02 -7.87 -3.45
C ASN A 90 37.32 -6.79 -4.51
N LYS A 91 38.45 -6.09 -4.37
CA LYS A 91 38.96 -5.06 -5.32
C LYS A 91 39.04 -5.50 -6.79
N VAL A 92 38.92 -6.81 -7.06
CA VAL A 92 39.03 -7.40 -8.40
C VAL A 92 37.84 -7.03 -9.29
N MET A 93 36.65 -6.81 -8.72
CA MET A 93 35.44 -6.43 -9.47
C MET A 93 35.56 -5.06 -10.17
N LYS A 94 36.28 -4.11 -9.55
CA LYS A 94 36.55 -2.78 -10.13
C LYS A 94 37.26 -2.83 -11.49
N LYS A 95 37.97 -3.91 -11.81
CA LYS A 95 38.68 -4.09 -13.09
C LYS A 95 37.75 -4.49 -14.24
N GLU A 96 36.59 -5.09 -13.95
CA GLU A 96 35.66 -5.61 -14.96
C GLU A 96 34.71 -4.51 -15.51
N LYS A 97 34.73 -3.29 -14.94
CA LYS A 97 33.96 -2.10 -15.38
C LYS A 97 32.45 -2.36 -15.55
N LEU A 98 31.87 -3.20 -14.70
CA LEU A 98 30.45 -3.58 -14.76
C LEU A 98 29.52 -2.48 -14.23
N GLY A 99 30.04 -1.60 -13.38
CA GLY A 99 29.27 -0.56 -12.67
C GLY A 99 28.66 -1.10 -11.39
N ARG A 100 28.71 -0.31 -10.31
CA ARG A 100 28.39 -0.77 -8.95
C ARG A 100 26.99 -1.37 -8.79
N ARG A 101 25.98 -0.76 -9.43
CA ARG A 101 24.59 -1.21 -9.37
C ARG A 101 24.42 -2.63 -9.93
N ALA A 102 25.03 -2.88 -11.09
CA ALA A 102 25.03 -4.19 -11.72
C ALA A 102 25.81 -5.23 -10.89
N GLU A 103 26.96 -4.86 -10.32
CA GLU A 103 27.73 -5.75 -9.43
C GLU A 103 26.91 -6.20 -8.22
N LEU A 104 26.16 -5.30 -7.58
CA LEU A 104 25.30 -5.61 -6.45
C LEU A 104 24.18 -6.57 -6.82
N LEU A 105 23.45 -6.30 -7.90
CA LEU A 105 22.36 -7.14 -8.40
C LEU A 105 22.86 -8.56 -8.73
N MET A 106 23.99 -8.66 -9.43
CA MET A 106 24.55 -9.94 -9.81
C MET A 106 25.15 -10.69 -8.61
N ALA A 107 25.79 -9.99 -7.68
CA ALA A 107 26.31 -10.59 -6.45
C ALA A 107 25.17 -11.16 -5.59
N ASN A 108 24.05 -10.43 -5.46
CA ASN A 108 22.86 -10.93 -4.80
C ASN A 108 22.36 -12.23 -5.44
N ASP A 109 22.12 -12.22 -6.74
CA ASP A 109 21.57 -13.38 -7.44
C ASP A 109 22.55 -14.56 -7.47
N MET A 110 23.86 -14.32 -7.48
CA MET A 110 24.85 -15.39 -7.42
C MET A 110 25.02 -16.00 -6.02
N LEU A 111 24.98 -15.18 -4.97
CA LEU A 111 25.38 -15.58 -3.61
C LEU A 111 24.20 -15.96 -2.71
N LEU A 112 23.04 -15.33 -2.91
CA LEU A 112 21.89 -15.39 -2.00
C LEU A 112 20.61 -15.93 -2.66
N SER A 113 20.63 -16.20 -3.97
CA SER A 113 19.54 -16.89 -4.67
C SER A 113 19.81 -18.39 -4.72
N SER A 114 18.77 -19.19 -4.45
CA SER A 114 18.84 -20.66 -4.56
C SER A 114 19.04 -21.17 -5.99
N GLN A 115 18.82 -20.32 -7.01
CA GLN A 115 18.98 -20.68 -8.42
C GLN A 115 20.27 -20.17 -9.06
N GLY A 116 21.13 -19.46 -8.30
CA GLY A 116 22.29 -18.75 -8.86
C GLY A 116 21.86 -17.63 -9.82
N LEU A 117 22.74 -17.21 -10.74
CA LEU A 117 22.42 -16.23 -11.78
C LEU A 117 21.23 -16.72 -12.61
N ARG A 118 20.06 -16.08 -12.45
CA ARG A 118 18.75 -16.56 -12.96
C ARG A 118 18.66 -16.68 -14.48
N ARG A 119 19.51 -15.96 -15.22
CA ARG A 119 19.54 -15.96 -16.68
C ARG A 119 20.95 -16.21 -17.22
N LYS A 120 21.16 -17.37 -17.84
CA LYS A 120 22.40 -17.72 -18.56
C LYS A 120 22.55 -16.92 -19.87
N ASP A 121 21.43 -16.42 -20.39
CA ASP A 121 21.26 -15.53 -21.53
C ASP A 121 21.42 -14.04 -21.19
N ALA A 122 21.57 -13.67 -19.91
CA ALA A 122 22.00 -12.33 -19.53
C ALA A 122 23.44 -12.06 -20.02
N ASP A 123 23.76 -10.79 -20.27
CA ASP A 123 25.03 -10.29 -20.87
C ASP A 123 26.23 -11.25 -20.64
N PRO A 124 26.62 -12.06 -21.66
CA PRO A 124 27.58 -13.13 -21.50
C PRO A 124 28.94 -12.68 -20.95
N LYS A 125 29.30 -11.41 -21.20
CA LYS A 125 30.53 -10.81 -20.69
C LYS A 125 30.43 -10.56 -19.18
N MET A 126 29.30 -10.06 -18.70
CA MET A 126 29.06 -9.81 -17.28
C MET A 126 28.99 -11.12 -16.50
N ASN A 127 28.27 -12.12 -17.01
CA ASN A 127 28.18 -13.44 -16.39
C ASN A 127 29.55 -14.10 -16.26
N LYS A 128 30.36 -14.07 -17.33
CA LYS A 128 31.74 -14.60 -17.32
C LYS A 128 32.64 -13.88 -16.31
N ALA A 129 32.50 -12.57 -16.19
CA ALA A 129 33.24 -11.77 -15.20
C ALA A 129 32.88 -12.17 -13.76
N MET A 130 31.58 -12.28 -13.43
CA MET A 130 31.12 -12.70 -12.10
C MET A 130 31.57 -14.11 -11.74
N SER A 131 31.48 -15.07 -12.67
CA SER A 131 31.90 -16.46 -12.43
C SER A 131 33.40 -16.60 -12.16
N ARG A 132 34.28 -15.73 -12.72
CA ARG A 132 35.72 -15.73 -12.39
C ARG A 132 35.99 -15.40 -10.93
N HIS A 133 35.11 -14.64 -10.28
CA HIS A 133 35.29 -14.14 -8.92
C HIS A 133 34.39 -14.84 -7.90
N GLU A 134 33.56 -15.79 -8.33
CA GLU A 134 32.57 -16.50 -7.51
C GLU A 134 33.19 -17.10 -6.24
N SER A 135 34.30 -17.82 -6.36
CA SER A 135 34.99 -18.45 -5.22
C SER A 135 35.48 -17.42 -4.19
N SER A 136 35.91 -16.25 -4.65
CA SER A 136 36.41 -15.16 -3.78
C SER A 136 35.25 -14.48 -3.06
N LEU A 137 34.17 -14.18 -3.79
CA LEU A 137 32.97 -13.55 -3.27
C LEU A 137 32.25 -14.46 -2.24
N LYS A 138 32.17 -15.77 -2.51
CA LYS A 138 31.64 -16.76 -1.56
C LYS A 138 32.47 -16.87 -0.30
N ARG A 139 33.81 -16.81 -0.41
CA ARG A 139 34.71 -16.85 0.74
C ARG A 139 34.48 -15.66 1.65
N GLU A 140 34.36 -14.46 1.08
CA GLU A 140 34.12 -13.24 1.84
C GLU A 140 32.73 -13.24 2.50
N LEU A 141 31.69 -13.68 1.79
CA LEU A 141 30.36 -13.82 2.39
C LEU A 141 30.37 -14.81 3.57
N ASN A 142 31.08 -15.93 3.46
CA ASN A 142 31.19 -16.90 4.55
C ASN A 142 31.99 -16.35 5.74
N ARG A 143 33.01 -15.52 5.51
CA ARG A 143 33.70 -14.79 6.58
C ARG A 143 32.73 -13.87 7.32
N ILE A 144 31.94 -13.08 6.61
CA ILE A 144 30.93 -12.21 7.22
C ILE A 144 29.89 -13.04 8.00
N ARG A 145 29.42 -14.17 7.47
CA ARG A 145 28.52 -15.09 8.19
C ARG A 145 29.09 -15.53 9.54
N GLN A 146 30.38 -15.83 9.60
CA GLN A 146 31.05 -16.22 10.85
C GLN A 146 31.19 -15.04 11.82
N GLU A 147 31.58 -13.86 11.31
CA GLU A 147 31.73 -12.64 12.10
C GLU A 147 30.42 -12.25 12.80
N VAL A 148 29.29 -12.29 12.09
CA VAL A 148 27.97 -11.95 12.64
C VAL A 148 27.24 -13.14 13.27
N ARG A 149 27.90 -14.32 13.34
CA ARG A 149 27.33 -15.57 13.87
C ARG A 149 25.98 -15.94 13.24
N ALA A 150 25.85 -15.75 11.93
CA ALA A 150 24.62 -15.97 11.18
C ALA A 150 24.21 -17.45 11.16
N ARG A 151 22.94 -17.75 11.48
CA ARG A 151 22.36 -19.11 11.39
C ARG A 151 21.67 -19.32 10.04
N ASN A 152 21.15 -18.25 9.46
CA ASN A 152 20.52 -18.22 8.13
C ASN A 152 20.83 -16.88 7.42
N ASP A 153 20.40 -16.71 6.18
CA ASP A 153 20.72 -15.50 5.42
C ASP A 153 20.05 -14.24 5.99
N GLU A 154 18.89 -14.32 6.66
CA GLU A 154 18.32 -13.15 7.35
C GLU A 154 19.26 -12.60 8.41
N ASP A 155 20.11 -13.45 8.98
CA ASP A 155 21.10 -13.06 9.97
C ASP A 155 22.25 -12.18 9.43
N LEU A 156 22.27 -11.95 8.12
CA LEU A 156 23.20 -11.05 7.47
C LEU A 156 22.67 -9.62 7.38
N VAL A 157 21.36 -9.41 7.38
CA VAL A 157 20.76 -8.07 7.29
C VAL A 157 21.06 -7.30 8.59
N PRO A 158 21.45 -6.02 8.59
CA PRO A 158 21.57 -5.26 9.84
C PRO A 158 20.27 -5.26 10.66
N LEU A 159 20.37 -5.33 12.01
CA LEU A 159 19.19 -5.39 12.89
C LEU A 159 18.20 -4.24 12.62
N HIS A 160 18.66 -3.00 12.49
CA HIS A 160 17.78 -1.85 12.16
C HIS A 160 17.09 -1.96 10.78
N LEU A 161 17.58 -2.78 9.85
CA LEU A 161 16.90 -3.07 8.56
C LEU A 161 16.04 -4.34 8.60
N ARG A 162 16.25 -5.19 9.61
CA ARG A 162 15.32 -6.29 9.96
C ARG A 162 14.13 -5.77 10.76
N ASP A 163 14.42 -4.87 11.69
CA ASP A 163 13.54 -4.30 12.70
C ASP A 163 12.98 -2.94 12.26
N GLY A 164 13.46 -2.38 11.14
CA GLY A 164 12.84 -1.24 10.44
C GLY A 164 11.43 -1.52 9.90
N ALA A 165 10.84 -2.65 10.29
CA ALA A 165 9.43 -2.98 10.16
C ALA A 165 8.95 -3.77 11.39
N SER A 166 9.37 -3.35 12.60
CA SER A 166 8.84 -3.81 13.89
C SER A 166 7.47 -3.20 14.20
N THR A 167 6.72 -2.79 13.16
CA THR A 167 5.35 -2.36 13.32
C THR A 167 4.46 -3.60 13.40
N PHE A 168 3.44 -3.52 14.25
CA PHE A 168 2.48 -4.59 14.38
C PHE A 168 1.77 -4.84 13.04
N ARG A 169 1.26 -6.06 12.84
CA ARG A 169 0.39 -6.35 11.71
C ARG A 169 -1.03 -5.92 12.08
N TYR A 170 -1.45 -4.78 11.56
CA TYR A 170 -2.82 -4.31 11.68
C TYR A 170 -3.74 -4.92 10.64
N VAL A 171 -4.96 -5.22 11.06
CA VAL A 171 -6.00 -5.86 10.25
C VAL A 171 -7.34 -5.23 10.61
N ARG A 172 -7.98 -4.56 9.65
CA ARG A 172 -9.34 -4.06 9.82
C ARG A 172 -10.36 -5.17 9.56
N VAL A 173 -11.35 -5.28 10.42
CA VAL A 173 -12.52 -6.16 10.23
C VAL A 173 -13.51 -5.49 9.28
N ASN A 174 -13.94 -6.22 8.26
CA ASN A 174 -14.96 -5.72 7.34
C ASN A 174 -16.36 -6.05 7.86
N ASN A 175 -17.04 -5.04 8.42
CA ASN A 175 -18.37 -5.19 9.01
C ASN A 175 -19.49 -5.42 7.98
N LEU A 176 -19.20 -5.32 6.67
CA LEU A 176 -20.13 -5.68 5.60
C LEU A 176 -20.20 -7.19 5.35
N VAL A 177 -19.16 -7.93 5.76
CA VAL A 177 -19.00 -9.37 5.48
C VAL A 177 -19.04 -10.20 6.77
N SER A 178 -18.45 -9.69 7.85
CA SER A 178 -18.37 -10.36 9.15
C SER A 178 -18.58 -9.34 10.28
N ASN A 179 -18.23 -9.72 11.51
CA ASN A 179 -18.09 -8.81 12.64
C ASN A 179 -16.89 -9.23 13.50
N MET A 180 -16.50 -8.36 14.43
CA MET A 180 -15.33 -8.55 15.29
C MET A 180 -15.38 -9.90 16.05
N ASP A 181 -16.52 -10.23 16.65
CA ASP A 181 -16.66 -11.46 17.46
C ASP A 181 -16.47 -12.73 16.60
N LYS A 182 -17.08 -12.78 15.42
CA LYS A 182 -16.93 -13.93 14.49
C LYS A 182 -15.50 -14.07 13.98
N VAL A 183 -14.81 -12.96 13.73
CA VAL A 183 -13.41 -12.99 13.29
C VAL A 183 -12.50 -13.50 14.41
N LEU A 184 -12.70 -13.03 15.64
CA LEU A 184 -11.96 -13.50 16.81
C LEU A 184 -12.21 -14.98 17.11
N GLU A 185 -13.48 -15.41 17.08
CA GLU A 185 -13.83 -16.82 17.25
C GLU A 185 -13.15 -17.70 16.19
N HIS A 186 -13.05 -17.22 14.95
CA HIS A 186 -12.36 -17.93 13.88
C HIS A 186 -10.87 -18.12 14.19
N PHE A 187 -10.16 -17.04 14.56
CA PHE A 187 -8.75 -17.14 14.89
C PHE A 187 -8.50 -17.96 16.17
N TYR A 188 -9.37 -17.86 17.18
CA TYR A 188 -9.31 -18.70 18.37
C TYR A 188 -9.38 -20.19 18.02
N LYS A 189 -10.32 -20.59 17.13
CA LYS A 189 -10.43 -21.97 16.65
C LYS A 189 -9.20 -22.44 15.87
N GLU A 190 -8.45 -21.53 15.26
CA GLU A 190 -7.16 -21.83 14.63
C GLU A 190 -5.99 -21.89 15.63
N GLY A 191 -6.23 -21.71 16.93
CA GLY A 191 -5.22 -21.75 17.97
C GLY A 191 -4.45 -20.44 18.12
N TYR A 192 -5.06 -19.30 17.79
CA TYR A 192 -4.56 -18.01 18.27
C TYR A 192 -5.02 -17.75 19.70
N GLU A 193 -4.10 -17.25 20.53
CA GLU A 193 -4.37 -16.70 21.84
C GLU A 193 -4.82 -15.24 21.70
N ILE A 194 -5.99 -14.92 22.24
CA ILE A 194 -6.51 -13.55 22.26
C ILE A 194 -6.05 -12.89 23.56
N VAL A 195 -5.19 -11.89 23.44
CA VAL A 195 -4.59 -11.18 24.58
C VAL A 195 -5.21 -9.79 24.75
N THR A 196 -5.10 -9.21 25.94
CA THR A 196 -5.62 -7.88 26.29
C THR A 196 -4.59 -7.08 27.09
N PRO A 197 -3.39 -6.83 26.54
CA PRO A 197 -2.35 -6.06 27.23
C PRO A 197 -2.78 -4.59 27.41
N SER A 198 -2.22 -3.95 28.42
CA SER A 198 -2.21 -2.48 28.50
C SER A 198 -1.35 -1.87 27.37
N ARG A 199 -1.46 -0.56 27.14
CA ARG A 199 -0.66 0.14 26.12
C ARG A 199 0.85 -0.02 26.37
N ASP A 200 1.27 -0.03 27.64
CA ASP A 200 2.67 -0.15 28.03
C ASP A 200 3.22 -1.57 27.82
N GLU A 201 2.36 -2.59 27.95
CA GLU A 201 2.72 -4.00 27.77
C GLU A 201 2.59 -4.48 26.31
N LEU A 202 1.97 -3.66 25.45
CA LEU A 202 1.62 -4.02 24.07
C LEU A 202 2.84 -4.55 23.29
N HIS A 203 3.96 -3.84 23.41
CA HIS A 203 5.20 -4.19 22.73
C HIS A 203 5.74 -5.53 23.22
N ASP A 204 5.81 -5.74 24.53
CA ASP A 204 6.36 -6.97 25.10
C ASP A 204 5.49 -8.20 24.79
N VAL A 205 4.17 -8.03 24.79
CA VAL A 205 3.22 -9.13 24.56
C VAL A 205 3.16 -9.56 23.09
N LEU A 206 3.26 -8.61 22.14
CA LEU A 206 3.07 -8.88 20.71
C LEU A 206 4.37 -8.92 19.89
N GLN A 207 5.53 -8.52 20.41
CA GLN A 207 6.80 -8.70 19.68
C GLN A 207 7.23 -10.16 19.53
N VAL A 208 6.81 -11.02 20.46
CA VAL A 208 7.12 -12.44 20.38
C VAL A 208 6.38 -13.03 19.18
N ARG A 209 7.11 -13.61 18.22
CA ARG A 209 6.53 -14.38 17.09
C ARG A 209 5.76 -15.59 17.63
N ALA A 210 4.53 -15.34 18.05
CA ALA A 210 3.60 -16.28 18.63
C ALA A 210 2.25 -16.15 17.91
N ARG A 211 1.39 -17.16 18.03
CA ARG A 211 0.01 -17.08 17.53
C ARG A 211 -0.83 -16.25 18.49
N LYS A 212 -0.53 -14.97 18.63
CA LYS A 212 -1.25 -14.02 19.47
C LYS A 212 -1.97 -12.99 18.61
N LEU A 213 -3.06 -12.44 19.12
CA LEU A 213 -3.71 -11.26 18.56
C LEU A 213 -4.51 -10.53 19.63
N MET A 214 -4.86 -9.28 19.37
CA MET A 214 -5.78 -8.51 20.21
C MET A 214 -6.68 -7.60 19.39
N ARG A 215 -7.73 -7.09 20.04
CA ARG A 215 -8.44 -5.90 19.54
C ARG A 215 -7.54 -4.69 19.77
N ASP A 216 -7.55 -3.76 18.82
CA ASP A 216 -6.85 -2.51 19.00
C ASP A 216 -7.44 -1.70 20.18
N LEU A 217 -6.58 -0.92 20.85
CA LEU A 217 -6.97 -0.14 22.03
C LEU A 217 -7.72 1.15 21.68
N ASP A 218 -7.62 1.62 20.44
CA ASP A 218 -8.15 2.91 20.01
C ASP A 218 -9.25 2.80 18.96
N LEU A 219 -9.23 1.73 18.15
CA LEU A 219 -10.16 1.53 17.03
C LEU A 219 -10.89 0.18 17.17
N ASP A 220 -12.21 0.23 17.35
CA ASP A 220 -13.06 -0.94 17.64
C ASP A 220 -13.11 -1.99 16.51
N ASP A 221 -12.77 -1.60 15.29
CA ASP A 221 -12.80 -2.45 14.10
C ASP A 221 -11.42 -2.90 13.63
N VAL A 222 -10.37 -2.70 14.45
CA VAL A 222 -8.99 -3.09 14.14
C VAL A 222 -8.51 -4.22 15.06
N LEU A 223 -7.80 -5.17 14.48
CA LEU A 223 -7.05 -6.23 15.15
C LEU A 223 -5.56 -5.98 15.01
N VAL A 224 -4.82 -6.35 16.04
CA VAL A 224 -3.36 -6.21 16.12
C VAL A 224 -2.74 -7.60 16.25
N PHE A 225 -1.78 -7.90 15.37
CA PHE A 225 -1.03 -9.14 15.34
C PHE A 225 0.48 -8.87 15.50
N PRO A 226 1.26 -9.85 15.98
CA PRO A 226 2.71 -9.77 16.03
C PRO A 226 3.35 -9.38 14.70
N PRO A 227 4.49 -8.65 14.73
CA PRO A 227 5.24 -8.31 13.52
C PRO A 227 5.59 -9.53 12.67
N GLY A 228 5.42 -9.40 11.36
CA GLY A 228 5.70 -10.48 10.40
C GLY A 228 4.59 -11.54 10.27
N THR A 229 3.45 -11.39 10.93
CA THR A 229 2.27 -12.22 10.67
C THR A 229 1.79 -11.99 9.23
N ASP A 230 1.75 -13.08 8.44
CA ASP A 230 1.28 -13.07 7.06
C ASP A 230 -0.13 -13.65 6.96
N LEU A 231 -1.06 -12.83 6.47
CA LEU A 231 -2.47 -13.18 6.29
C LEU A 231 -2.92 -13.05 4.82
N HIS A 232 -2.01 -12.84 3.87
CA HIS A 232 -2.36 -12.63 2.45
C HIS A 232 -3.01 -13.86 1.81
N ALA A 233 -2.69 -15.06 2.29
CA ALA A 233 -3.32 -16.31 1.85
C ALA A 233 -4.43 -16.77 2.81
N HIS A 234 -4.70 -16.02 3.89
CA HIS A 234 -5.64 -16.44 4.92
C HIS A 234 -7.08 -16.39 4.39
N ARG A 235 -7.89 -17.38 4.77
CA ARG A 235 -9.27 -17.53 4.27
C ARG A 235 -10.09 -16.26 4.47
N LEU A 236 -10.03 -15.65 5.66
CA LEU A 236 -10.79 -14.44 5.95
C LEU A 236 -10.38 -13.26 5.06
N PHE A 237 -9.10 -13.15 4.71
CA PHE A 237 -8.61 -12.09 3.83
C PHE A 237 -9.06 -12.34 2.40
N VAL A 238 -8.96 -13.59 1.92
CA VAL A 238 -9.42 -13.98 0.58
C VAL A 238 -10.92 -13.73 0.41
N THR A 239 -11.74 -14.04 1.42
CA THR A 239 -13.19 -13.79 1.42
C THR A 239 -13.59 -12.33 1.66
N GLY A 240 -12.63 -11.43 1.91
CA GLY A 240 -12.92 -10.02 2.20
C GLY A 240 -13.51 -9.74 3.58
N ALA A 241 -13.47 -10.71 4.51
CA ALA A 241 -13.94 -10.53 5.90
C ALA A 241 -12.95 -9.72 6.75
N ILE A 242 -11.68 -9.70 6.34
CA ILE A 242 -10.64 -8.84 6.91
C ILE A 242 -9.86 -8.13 5.80
N ILE A 243 -9.34 -6.95 6.11
CA ILE A 243 -8.56 -6.11 5.21
C ILE A 243 -7.24 -5.77 5.91
N LEU A 244 -6.11 -5.99 5.24
CA LEU A 244 -4.81 -5.61 5.80
C LEU A 244 -4.60 -4.12 5.52
N GLN A 245 -4.63 -3.32 6.59
CA GLN A 245 -4.54 -1.87 6.53
C GLN A 245 -3.84 -1.41 7.81
N ASP A 246 -2.92 -0.44 7.67
CA ASP A 246 -2.24 0.16 8.82
C ASP A 246 -3.26 0.83 9.75
N LYS A 247 -2.98 0.83 11.06
CA LYS A 247 -3.86 1.45 12.06
C LYS A 247 -4.08 2.93 11.80
N ALA A 248 -3.03 3.68 11.50
CA ALA A 248 -3.16 5.12 11.28
C ALA A 248 -4.01 5.41 10.03
N SER A 249 -3.89 4.57 9.00
CA SER A 249 -4.74 4.62 7.79
C SER A 249 -6.23 4.32 8.05
N CYS A 250 -6.57 3.71 9.20
CA CYS A 250 -7.96 3.50 9.62
C CYS A 250 -8.57 4.72 10.34
N MET A 251 -7.76 5.63 10.88
CA MET A 251 -8.24 6.78 11.65
C MET A 251 -9.11 7.77 10.86
N PRO A 252 -8.83 8.11 9.57
CA PRO A 252 -9.61 9.12 8.86
C PRO A 252 -11.10 8.82 8.78
N ALA A 253 -11.49 7.56 8.50
CA ALA A 253 -12.91 7.18 8.42
C ALA A 253 -13.62 7.37 9.78
N HIS A 254 -12.95 7.00 10.88
CA HIS A 254 -13.42 7.24 12.25
C HIS A 254 -13.51 8.72 12.61
N VAL A 255 -12.73 9.60 11.96
CA VAL A 255 -12.80 11.05 12.14
C VAL A 255 -13.90 11.69 11.30
N VAL A 256 -14.17 11.20 10.09
CA VAL A 256 -15.29 11.65 9.25
C VAL A 256 -16.65 11.34 9.89
N GLN A 257 -16.79 10.16 10.50
CA GLN A 257 -18.03 9.68 11.12
C GLN A 257 -19.26 9.77 10.18
N PRO A 258 -19.20 9.18 8.97
CA PRO A 258 -20.32 9.22 8.04
C PRO A 258 -21.53 8.48 8.62
N THR A 259 -22.72 9.04 8.42
CA THR A 259 -23.97 8.40 8.87
C THR A 259 -24.50 7.41 7.83
N ARG A 260 -25.31 6.45 8.26
CA ARG A 260 -26.03 5.57 7.32
C ARG A 260 -27.00 6.38 6.49
N GLY A 261 -27.06 6.11 5.18
CA GLY A 261 -27.97 6.77 4.26
C GLY A 261 -27.51 8.14 3.74
N SER A 262 -26.47 8.75 4.31
CA SER A 262 -25.92 10.02 3.81
C SER A 262 -25.12 9.84 2.52
N THR A 263 -24.81 10.95 1.87
CA THR A 263 -23.87 10.98 0.75
C THR A 263 -22.50 11.47 1.24
N ALA A 264 -21.45 10.72 0.93
CA ALA A 264 -20.07 11.08 1.22
C ALA A 264 -19.24 11.17 -0.07
N LEU A 265 -18.08 11.80 0.02
CA LEU A 265 -17.05 11.77 -1.02
C LEU A 265 -15.68 11.40 -0.47
N ASP A 266 -14.86 10.81 -1.33
CA ASP A 266 -13.44 10.54 -1.13
C ASP A 266 -12.68 11.16 -2.30
N ALA A 267 -11.89 12.21 -2.01
CA ALA A 267 -11.31 13.08 -3.03
C ALA A 267 -10.06 12.49 -3.72
N CYS A 268 -9.37 11.57 -3.05
CA CYS A 268 -8.12 10.94 -3.50
C CYS A 268 -8.18 9.45 -3.18
N ALA A 269 -9.18 8.79 -3.74
CA ALA A 269 -9.74 7.57 -3.18
C ALA A 269 -8.89 6.33 -3.38
N ALA A 270 -8.11 6.25 -4.46
CA ALA A 270 -7.41 5.01 -4.77
C ALA A 270 -6.20 4.80 -3.85
N PRO A 271 -5.90 3.56 -3.40
CA PRO A 271 -6.44 2.29 -3.88
C PRO A 271 -7.73 1.83 -3.20
N GLY A 272 -8.42 2.63 -2.40
CA GLY A 272 -9.77 2.32 -1.90
C GLY A 272 -9.86 1.74 -0.48
N ASN A 273 -8.74 1.64 0.25
CA ASN A 273 -8.74 1.16 1.64
C ASN A 273 -9.64 2.03 2.53
N LYS A 274 -9.44 3.35 2.49
CA LYS A 274 -10.21 4.35 3.26
C LYS A 274 -11.66 4.47 2.74
N THR A 275 -11.85 4.45 1.42
CA THR A 275 -13.18 4.41 0.81
C THR A 275 -14.00 3.20 1.28
N SER A 276 -13.41 2.01 1.28
CA SER A 276 -14.08 0.79 1.75
C SER A 276 -14.41 0.83 3.25
N HIS A 277 -13.59 1.53 4.04
CA HIS A 277 -13.83 1.74 5.46
C HIS A 277 -15.02 2.67 5.68
N MET A 278 -15.08 3.78 4.95
CA MET A 278 -16.21 4.72 4.96
C MET A 278 -17.52 4.00 4.61
N VAL A 279 -17.53 3.17 3.56
CA VAL A 279 -18.70 2.35 3.19
C VAL A 279 -19.07 1.33 4.27
N SER A 280 -18.07 0.72 4.91
CA SER A 280 -18.30 -0.21 6.03
C SER A 280 -18.97 0.47 7.22
N MET A 281 -18.63 1.71 7.54
CA MET A 281 -19.28 2.51 8.60
C MET A 281 -20.72 2.88 8.22
N MET A 282 -20.95 3.20 6.94
CA MET A 282 -22.27 3.50 6.40
C MET A 282 -23.17 2.26 6.22
N GLY A 283 -22.64 1.04 6.43
CA GLY A 283 -23.42 -0.19 6.33
C GLY A 283 -23.98 -0.47 4.94
N ASN A 284 -23.31 0.00 3.87
CA ASN A 284 -23.84 -0.04 2.49
C ASN A 284 -25.19 0.71 2.30
N GLU A 285 -25.47 1.72 3.12
CA GLU A 285 -26.65 2.59 2.97
C GLU A 285 -26.21 4.02 2.60
N GLY A 286 -26.79 4.59 1.53
CA GLY A 286 -26.43 5.93 1.04
C GLY A 286 -25.60 5.89 -0.24
N LYS A 287 -24.65 6.82 -0.38
CA LYS A 287 -23.81 6.95 -1.58
C LYS A 287 -22.41 7.46 -1.23
N VAL A 288 -21.38 6.95 -1.92
CA VAL A 288 -19.99 7.42 -1.82
C VAL A 288 -19.47 7.77 -3.21
N PHE A 289 -19.15 9.03 -3.46
CA PHE A 289 -18.39 9.42 -4.65
C PHE A 289 -16.89 9.23 -4.41
N ALA A 290 -16.21 8.45 -5.24
CA ALA A 290 -14.78 8.18 -5.10
C ALA A 290 -14.02 8.72 -6.31
N PHE A 291 -13.15 9.70 -6.10
CA PHE A 291 -12.40 10.36 -7.17
C PHE A 291 -10.93 9.97 -7.13
N ASP A 292 -10.34 9.74 -8.30
CA ASP A 292 -8.89 9.65 -8.47
C ASP A 292 -8.52 10.09 -9.89
N MET A 293 -7.35 10.70 -10.07
CA MET A 293 -6.89 11.13 -11.39
C MET A 293 -6.28 9.99 -12.20
N ASP A 294 -5.81 8.94 -11.54
CA ASP A 294 -5.17 7.79 -12.16
C ASP A 294 -6.17 6.67 -12.39
N ARG A 295 -6.45 6.39 -13.68
CA ARG A 295 -7.39 5.35 -14.08
C ARG A 295 -6.97 3.94 -13.66
N PHE A 296 -5.67 3.64 -13.59
CA PHE A 296 -5.17 2.34 -13.15
C PHE A 296 -5.32 2.16 -11.64
N ARG A 297 -5.03 3.22 -10.86
CA ARG A 297 -5.30 3.21 -9.42
C ARG A 297 -6.79 3.10 -9.14
N LEU A 298 -7.63 3.81 -9.89
CA LEU A 298 -9.09 3.71 -9.78
C LEU A 298 -9.61 2.29 -10.10
N ASN A 299 -9.05 1.61 -11.10
CA ASN A 299 -9.36 0.20 -11.36
C ASN A 299 -8.96 -0.72 -10.19
N THR A 300 -7.90 -0.38 -9.46
CA THR A 300 -7.50 -1.09 -8.24
C THR A 300 -8.49 -0.86 -7.12
N LEU A 301 -8.96 0.39 -6.95
CA LEU A 301 -10.04 0.73 -6.03
C LEU A 301 -11.26 -0.14 -6.28
N VAL A 302 -11.78 -0.17 -7.52
CA VAL A 302 -12.97 -0.97 -7.86
C VAL A 302 -12.79 -2.44 -7.49
N LYS A 303 -11.64 -3.04 -7.83
CA LYS A 303 -11.36 -4.45 -7.48
C LYS A 303 -11.35 -4.69 -5.98
N LEU A 304 -10.72 -3.81 -5.21
CA LEU A 304 -10.58 -3.98 -3.76
C LEU A 304 -11.91 -3.72 -3.04
N THR A 305 -12.68 -2.73 -3.48
CA THR A 305 -13.99 -2.42 -2.89
C THR A 305 -15.04 -3.47 -3.27
N ASP A 306 -14.99 -4.03 -4.47
CA ASP A 306 -15.82 -5.18 -4.88
C ASP A 306 -15.54 -6.41 -4.00
N LYS A 307 -14.25 -6.72 -3.78
CA LYS A 307 -13.83 -7.78 -2.86
C LYS A 307 -14.30 -7.51 -1.43
N ALA A 308 -14.30 -6.26 -1.00
CA ALA A 308 -14.82 -5.83 0.30
C ALA A 308 -16.37 -5.75 0.35
N GLN A 309 -17.07 -6.09 -0.73
CA GLN A 309 -18.54 -6.07 -0.84
C GLN A 309 -19.15 -4.67 -0.63
N CYS A 310 -18.44 -3.62 -1.02
CA CYS A 310 -18.94 -2.25 -1.05
C CYS A 310 -19.86 -2.07 -2.27
N LYS A 311 -21.08 -1.57 -2.06
CA LYS A 311 -22.12 -1.49 -3.12
C LYS A 311 -22.55 -0.07 -3.47
N ILE A 312 -22.18 0.91 -2.65
CA ILE A 312 -22.67 2.29 -2.76
C ILE A 312 -21.61 3.25 -3.31
N ILE A 313 -20.55 2.73 -3.95
CA ILE A 313 -19.45 3.54 -4.48
C ILE A 313 -19.72 3.89 -5.93
N GLU A 314 -19.59 5.18 -6.24
CA GLU A 314 -19.51 5.70 -7.60
C GLU A 314 -18.09 6.21 -7.87
N ALA A 315 -17.28 5.37 -8.54
CA ALA A 315 -15.88 5.68 -8.85
C ALA A 315 -15.77 6.54 -10.12
N LYS A 316 -15.08 7.68 -10.04
CA LYS A 316 -14.90 8.63 -11.13
C LYS A 316 -13.44 8.98 -11.34
N CYS A 317 -12.98 8.84 -12.59
CA CYS A 317 -11.64 9.26 -12.99
C CYS A 317 -11.67 10.76 -13.28
N ALA A 318 -11.36 11.59 -12.29
CA ALA A 318 -11.46 13.05 -12.40
C ALA A 318 -10.47 13.75 -11.46
N ASN A 319 -10.08 14.97 -11.83
CA ASN A 319 -9.40 15.87 -10.92
C ASN A 319 -10.43 16.47 -9.95
N PHE A 320 -10.27 16.20 -8.64
CA PHE A 320 -11.20 16.68 -7.62
C PHE A 320 -11.32 18.21 -7.62
N LEU A 321 -10.23 18.94 -7.87
CA LEU A 321 -10.22 20.42 -7.90
C LEU A 321 -10.98 21.02 -9.09
N GLU A 322 -11.31 20.22 -10.10
CA GLU A 322 -12.06 20.64 -11.29
C GLU A 322 -13.56 20.37 -11.18
N LEU A 323 -14.00 19.69 -10.13
CA LEU A 323 -15.42 19.50 -9.89
C LEU A 323 -16.08 20.85 -9.59
N ASP A 324 -17.35 20.99 -9.98
CA ASP A 324 -18.17 22.10 -9.54
C ASP A 324 -18.91 21.69 -8.25
N PRO A 325 -18.57 22.25 -7.08
CA PRO A 325 -19.26 21.95 -5.83
C PRO A 325 -20.76 22.30 -5.84
N LEU A 326 -21.21 23.13 -6.79
CA LEU A 326 -22.61 23.52 -6.97
C LEU A 326 -23.34 22.67 -8.01
N ASP A 327 -22.69 21.67 -8.61
CA ASP A 327 -23.35 20.71 -9.49
C ASP A 327 -24.47 19.98 -8.70
N PRO A 328 -25.71 19.92 -9.23
CA PRO A 328 -26.82 19.19 -8.60
C PRO A 328 -26.50 17.74 -8.24
N GLU A 329 -25.56 17.10 -8.95
CA GLU A 329 -25.09 15.76 -8.65
C GLU A 329 -24.47 15.64 -7.25
N TYR A 330 -23.74 16.67 -6.81
CA TYR A 330 -23.04 16.69 -5.53
C TYR A 330 -23.79 17.46 -4.44
N ALA A 331 -24.99 17.96 -4.75
CA ALA A 331 -25.79 18.74 -3.82
C ALA A 331 -26.09 18.00 -2.50
N SER A 332 -26.12 16.67 -2.49
CA SER A 332 -26.40 15.88 -1.28
C SER A 332 -25.17 15.51 -0.44
N VAL A 333 -23.94 15.87 -0.86
CA VAL A 333 -22.71 15.49 -0.14
C VAL A 333 -22.67 16.15 1.24
N GLU A 334 -22.58 15.33 2.29
CA GLU A 334 -22.53 15.74 3.69
C GLU A 334 -21.16 15.48 4.35
N PHE A 335 -20.40 14.53 3.81
CA PHE A 335 -19.15 14.07 4.42
C PHE A 335 -18.03 13.99 3.37
N ALA A 336 -16.81 14.36 3.72
CA ALA A 336 -15.65 14.21 2.85
C ALA A 336 -14.44 13.58 3.56
N LEU A 337 -13.81 12.63 2.88
CA LEU A 337 -12.51 12.08 3.24
C LEU A 337 -11.46 12.61 2.25
N LEU A 338 -10.43 13.28 2.77
CA LEU A 338 -9.35 13.89 2.00
C LEU A 338 -8.02 13.28 2.44
N ASP A 339 -7.49 12.38 1.62
CA ASP A 339 -6.18 11.74 1.78
C ASP A 339 -5.29 12.03 0.55
N PRO A 340 -4.91 13.30 0.33
CA PRO A 340 -4.16 13.70 -0.85
C PRO A 340 -2.73 13.14 -0.87
N SER A 341 -2.09 13.21 -2.04
CA SER A 341 -0.65 12.95 -2.17
C SER A 341 0.15 13.75 -1.14
N CYS A 342 1.06 13.06 -0.48
CA CYS A 342 1.95 13.54 0.58
C CYS A 342 3.40 13.20 0.23
N SER A 343 4.35 13.73 1.00
CA SER A 343 5.76 13.39 0.87
C SER A 343 6.10 11.91 1.10
N GLY A 344 5.20 11.11 1.70
CA GLY A 344 5.49 9.72 2.07
C GLY A 344 6.39 9.57 3.30
N SER A 345 6.84 10.68 3.89
CA SER A 345 7.89 10.72 4.92
C SER A 345 7.59 9.94 6.21
N GLY A 346 6.32 9.67 6.50
CA GLY A 346 5.89 8.87 7.63
C GLY A 346 5.74 7.38 7.32
N ILE A 347 5.76 6.96 6.06
CA ILE A 347 5.60 5.56 5.71
C ILE A 347 6.88 4.81 6.06
N VAL A 348 6.84 4.02 7.13
CA VAL A 348 7.92 3.08 7.47
C VAL A 348 7.69 1.79 6.70
N ASN A 349 7.85 1.85 5.38
CA ASN A 349 7.89 0.64 4.59
C ASN A 349 9.28 0.04 4.71
N ARG A 350 9.35 -1.27 4.97
CA ARG A 350 10.61 -2.02 4.89
C ARG A 350 11.34 -1.71 3.58
N MET A 351 10.62 -1.54 2.48
CA MET A 351 11.24 -1.24 1.19
C MET A 351 11.85 0.16 1.12
N ASP A 352 11.23 1.17 1.71
CA ASP A 352 11.71 2.55 1.65
C ASP A 352 12.92 2.72 2.57
N VAL A 353 12.89 2.13 3.76
CA VAL A 353 14.06 2.00 4.66
C VAL A 353 15.23 1.30 3.97
N LEU A 354 14.95 0.26 3.15
CA LEU A 354 15.99 -0.42 2.39
C LEU A 354 16.54 0.42 1.23
N VAL A 355 15.70 1.23 0.58
CA VAL A 355 16.13 2.19 -0.46
C VAL A 355 16.98 3.29 0.17
N ASP A 356 16.53 3.92 1.26
CA ASP A 356 17.27 4.98 1.95
C ASP A 356 18.60 4.48 2.50
N SER A 357 18.61 3.29 3.13
CA SER A 357 19.85 2.65 3.57
C SER A 357 20.80 2.37 2.41
N TYR A 358 20.27 1.94 1.27
CA TYR A 358 21.06 1.71 0.06
C TYR A 358 21.64 3.03 -0.50
N ILE A 359 20.85 4.11 -0.56
CA ILE A 359 21.30 5.43 -1.01
C ILE A 359 22.42 5.94 -0.09
N ALA A 360 22.27 5.83 1.23
CA ALA A 360 23.29 6.23 2.20
C ALA A 360 24.63 5.46 2.05
N LEU A 361 24.60 4.24 1.51
CA LEU A 361 25.80 3.44 1.22
C LEU A 361 26.50 3.84 -0.08
N SER A 362 25.84 4.61 -0.96
CA SER A 362 26.41 5.01 -2.25
C SER A 362 27.32 6.24 -2.08
N GLN A 363 28.59 6.12 -2.47
CA GLN A 363 29.60 7.20 -2.37
C GLN A 363 29.36 8.38 -3.34
N ASP A 364 28.29 8.33 -4.13
CA ASP A 364 27.84 9.42 -5.02
C ASP A 364 26.83 10.35 -4.31
N ALA A 365 26.84 10.41 -2.98
CA ALA A 365 25.96 11.25 -2.16
C ALA A 365 26.07 12.76 -2.48
N ASP A 366 27.15 13.20 -3.13
CA ASP A 366 27.34 14.59 -3.55
C ASP A 366 26.55 14.97 -4.83
N GLN A 367 25.91 14.02 -5.53
CA GLN A 367 25.06 14.31 -6.71
C GLN A 367 23.62 13.83 -6.57
N VAL A 368 23.19 13.43 -5.38
CA VAL A 368 21.78 13.09 -5.08
C VAL A 368 21.07 14.39 -4.68
N ALA A 369 19.90 14.63 -5.30
CA ALA A 369 18.98 15.77 -5.17
C ALA A 369 19.33 16.85 -4.12
N LYS A 370 19.46 18.10 -4.58
CA LYS A 370 19.73 19.28 -3.73
C LYS A 370 18.68 19.39 -2.61
N PRO A 371 19.05 19.77 -1.37
CA PRO A 371 18.10 20.11 -0.31
C PRO A 371 17.04 21.16 -0.72
N GLU A 372 17.37 22.00 -1.69
CA GLU A 372 16.45 22.98 -2.29
C GLU A 372 15.29 22.34 -3.07
N THR A 373 15.50 21.21 -3.74
CA THR A 373 14.44 20.54 -4.51
C THR A 373 13.44 19.84 -3.59
N ASP A 374 13.87 19.35 -2.44
CA ASP A 374 12.98 18.71 -1.45
C ASP A 374 12.10 19.72 -0.72
N LYS A 375 12.63 20.90 -0.35
CA LYS A 375 11.83 21.98 0.23
C LYS A 375 10.81 22.55 -0.74
N ALA A 376 11.19 22.77 -2.00
CA ALA A 376 10.27 23.27 -3.02
C ALA A 376 9.15 22.26 -3.31
N ARG A 377 9.47 20.96 -3.35
CA ARG A 377 8.48 19.88 -3.48
C ARG A 377 7.53 19.85 -2.29
N LEU A 378 8.05 19.91 -1.06
CA LEU A 378 7.24 19.91 0.15
C LEU A 378 6.25 21.08 0.18
N ALA A 379 6.72 22.28 -0.19
CA ALA A 379 5.86 23.47 -0.30
C ALA A 379 4.76 23.29 -1.36
N SER A 380 5.09 22.76 -2.54
CA SER A 380 4.11 22.51 -3.60
C SER A 380 3.05 21.49 -3.19
N LEU A 381 3.45 20.41 -2.49
CA LEU A 381 2.53 19.44 -1.92
C LEU A 381 1.60 20.08 -0.89
N ALA A 382 2.15 20.89 0.02
CA ALA A 382 1.39 21.60 1.04
C ALA A 382 0.37 22.59 0.45
N GLU A 383 0.72 23.28 -0.65
CA GLU A 383 -0.21 24.16 -1.40
C GLU A 383 -1.33 23.37 -2.07
N PHE A 384 -1.00 22.24 -2.71
CA PHE A 384 -1.98 21.34 -3.30
C PHE A 384 -2.95 20.81 -2.24
N GLN A 385 -2.44 20.33 -1.11
CA GLN A 385 -3.23 19.83 0.02
C GLN A 385 -4.17 20.91 0.57
N THR A 386 -3.66 22.13 0.74
CA THR A 386 -4.48 23.28 1.15
C THR A 386 -5.63 23.53 0.17
N SER A 387 -5.34 23.48 -1.14
CA SER A 387 -6.33 23.66 -2.19
C SER A 387 -7.41 22.58 -2.18
N ILE A 388 -7.05 21.31 -1.95
CA ILE A 388 -8.00 20.18 -1.83
C ILE A 388 -8.97 20.40 -0.67
N VAL A 389 -8.47 20.77 0.51
CA VAL A 389 -9.32 20.99 1.69
C VAL A 389 -10.25 22.18 1.48
N LEU A 390 -9.73 23.31 0.97
CA LEU A 390 -10.56 24.49 0.69
C LEU A 390 -11.61 24.21 -0.39
N HIS A 391 -11.28 23.40 -1.40
CA HIS A 391 -12.25 23.00 -2.42
C HIS A 391 -13.38 22.15 -1.84
N ALA A 392 -13.06 21.18 -0.98
CA ALA A 392 -14.07 20.39 -0.29
C ALA A 392 -15.00 21.27 0.57
N MET A 393 -14.48 22.29 1.25
CA MET A 393 -15.30 23.21 2.08
C MET A 393 -16.33 24.02 1.29
N ARG A 394 -16.23 24.08 -0.06
CA ARG A 394 -17.20 24.75 -0.94
C ARG A 394 -18.44 23.93 -1.26
N PHE A 395 -18.47 22.63 -0.93
CA PHE A 395 -19.68 21.83 -1.08
C PHE A 395 -20.70 22.29 -0.02
N PRO A 396 -21.88 22.80 -0.43
CA PRO A 396 -22.75 23.55 0.49
C PRO A 396 -23.26 22.75 1.69
N ASN A 397 -23.50 21.45 1.49
CA ASN A 397 -24.09 20.58 2.50
C ASN A 397 -23.06 19.76 3.29
N ILE A 398 -21.76 19.93 3.01
CA ILE A 398 -20.73 19.25 3.80
C ILE A 398 -20.79 19.72 5.25
N LYS A 399 -20.93 18.76 6.15
CA LYS A 399 -20.96 18.93 7.60
C LYS A 399 -19.61 18.63 8.22
N ARG A 400 -18.92 17.62 7.69
CA ARG A 400 -17.68 17.11 8.28
C ARG A 400 -16.68 16.63 7.23
N ILE A 401 -15.41 16.95 7.46
CA ILE A 401 -14.29 16.63 6.58
C ILE A 401 -13.18 16.00 7.42
N SER A 402 -12.59 14.88 6.98
CA SER A 402 -11.28 14.46 7.48
C SER A 402 -10.21 14.83 6.48
N TYR A 403 -9.13 15.42 6.96
CA TYR A 403 -7.89 15.61 6.24
C TYR A 403 -6.83 14.69 6.83
N SER A 404 -6.11 13.93 6.00
CA SER A 404 -5.02 13.09 6.45
C SER A 404 -3.83 13.08 5.52
N THR A 405 -2.66 12.80 6.09
CA THR A 405 -1.42 12.60 5.33
C THR A 405 -0.61 11.46 5.93
N CYS A 406 0.22 10.88 5.08
CA CYS A 406 1.28 9.94 5.40
C CYS A 406 2.61 10.63 5.74
N SER A 407 2.57 11.86 6.27
CA SER A 407 3.75 12.72 6.47
C SER A 407 4.01 13.00 7.95
N VAL A 408 5.30 13.14 8.29
CA VAL A 408 5.73 13.65 9.60
C VAL A 408 6.02 15.17 9.57
N HIS A 409 6.04 15.77 8.39
CA HIS A 409 6.35 17.18 8.20
C HIS A 409 5.20 18.09 8.63
N GLU A 410 5.53 19.13 9.39
CA GLU A 410 4.58 20.13 9.86
C GLU A 410 3.97 20.96 8.71
N GLU A 411 4.75 21.18 7.65
CA GLU A 411 4.38 21.95 6.47
C GLU A 411 3.17 21.36 5.73
N GLU A 412 3.06 20.03 5.73
CA GLU A 412 1.96 19.25 5.18
C GLU A 412 0.87 18.95 6.21
N ASN A 413 1.06 19.28 7.48
CA ASN A 413 0.16 18.85 8.55
C ASN A 413 -0.49 20.08 9.20
N GLU A 414 0.02 20.52 10.35
CA GLU A 414 -0.52 21.63 11.12
C GLU A 414 -0.49 22.94 10.33
N ALA A 415 0.53 23.17 9.51
CA ALA A 415 0.58 24.38 8.69
C ALA A 415 -0.54 24.41 7.63
N VAL A 416 -0.92 23.26 7.05
CA VAL A 416 -2.09 23.16 6.16
C VAL A 416 -3.37 23.47 6.95
N VAL A 417 -3.52 22.87 8.13
CA VAL A 417 -4.69 23.11 8.99
C VAL A 417 -4.81 24.58 9.37
N ALA A 418 -3.72 25.22 9.79
CA ALA A 418 -3.69 26.63 10.15
C ALA A 418 -4.08 27.54 8.98
N ARG A 419 -3.55 27.27 7.77
CA ARG A 419 -3.93 28.01 6.55
C ARG A 419 -5.41 27.85 6.23
N VAL A 420 -5.95 26.64 6.35
CA VAL A 420 -7.37 26.36 6.09
C VAL A 420 -8.28 27.08 7.08
N LEU A 421 -7.98 27.01 8.38
CA LEU A 421 -8.76 27.69 9.43
C LEU A 421 -8.74 29.21 9.27
N ALA A 422 -7.61 29.78 8.85
CA ALA A 422 -7.51 31.21 8.58
C ALA A 422 -8.32 31.64 7.34
N ALA A 423 -8.45 30.77 6.34
CA ALA A 423 -9.15 31.05 5.09
C ALA A 423 -10.66 30.78 5.15
N GLN A 424 -11.14 29.89 6.03
CA GLN A 424 -12.52 29.47 6.07
C GLN A 424 -13.12 29.53 7.49
N SER A 425 -13.83 30.63 7.77
CA SER A 425 -14.46 30.87 9.07
C SER A 425 -15.73 30.05 9.33
N GLU A 426 -16.34 29.44 8.30
CA GLU A 426 -17.51 28.57 8.48
C GLU A 426 -17.17 27.22 9.11
N PHE A 427 -15.88 26.87 9.23
CA PHE A 427 -15.42 25.59 9.75
C PHE A 427 -14.54 25.78 10.98
N ALA A 428 -14.61 24.83 11.89
CA ALA A 428 -13.70 24.70 13.02
C ALA A 428 -13.13 23.27 13.06
N LEU A 429 -12.08 23.06 13.84
CA LEU A 429 -11.61 21.70 14.12
C LEU A 429 -12.67 20.91 14.89
N ALA A 430 -12.78 19.63 14.56
CA ALA A 430 -13.56 18.69 15.33
C ALA A 430 -12.98 18.62 16.76
N PRO A 431 -13.84 18.66 17.80
CA PRO A 431 -13.39 18.56 19.19
C PRO A 431 -12.58 17.27 19.45
N ARG A 432 -11.59 17.34 20.36
CA ARG A 432 -10.70 16.22 20.71
C ARG A 432 -11.44 14.92 21.08
N ASP A 433 -12.58 15.03 21.76
CA ASP A 433 -13.43 13.91 22.15
C ASP A 433 -14.17 13.25 20.97
N GLN A 434 -14.05 13.81 19.76
CA GLN A 434 -14.56 13.26 18.52
C GLN A 434 -13.45 12.88 17.52
N VAL A 435 -12.17 13.01 17.91
CA VAL A 435 -11.01 12.72 17.05
C VAL A 435 -10.09 11.74 17.77
N ILE A 436 -10.48 10.47 17.74
CA ILE A 436 -9.79 9.33 18.39
C ILE A 436 -9.42 9.68 19.85
N PRO A 437 -10.39 9.73 20.77
CA PRO A 437 -10.21 10.33 22.10
C PRO A 437 -9.14 9.64 22.95
N SER A 438 -9.02 8.32 22.82
CA SER A 438 -8.06 7.48 23.53
C SER A 438 -6.62 7.64 23.03
N TRP A 439 -6.41 8.24 21.85
CA TRP A 439 -5.07 8.39 21.28
C TRP A 439 -4.29 9.49 22.01
N PRO A 440 -3.06 9.22 22.49
CA PRO A 440 -2.34 10.17 23.33
C PRO A 440 -1.65 11.28 22.53
N ARG A 441 -1.05 10.96 21.38
CA ARG A 441 -0.21 11.89 20.61
C ARG A 441 -1.05 12.85 19.77
N ARG A 442 -0.86 14.15 19.98
CA ARG A 442 -1.60 15.23 19.30
C ARG A 442 -0.71 16.05 18.39
N GLY A 443 -1.27 17.10 17.79
CA GLY A 443 -0.54 18.00 16.89
C GLY A 443 0.54 18.80 17.60
N LEU A 444 1.37 19.46 16.79
CA LEU A 444 2.40 20.39 17.22
C LEU A 444 1.86 21.82 17.32
N GLU A 445 2.34 22.59 18.30
CA GLU A 445 1.99 24.01 18.47
C GLU A 445 2.77 24.94 17.52
N SER A 446 3.78 24.42 16.81
CA SER A 446 4.84 25.21 16.18
C SER A 446 4.49 25.90 14.85
N SER A 447 3.28 25.76 14.31
CA SER A 447 2.90 26.35 13.00
C SER A 447 1.52 27.01 12.96
N GLY A 448 1.26 27.88 13.93
CA GLY A 448 0.11 28.78 13.90
C GLY A 448 -1.20 28.18 14.40
N LEU A 449 -1.15 26.98 14.99
CA LEU A 449 -2.26 26.44 15.79
C LEU A 449 -2.09 26.85 17.26
N THR A 450 -3.20 27.11 17.95
CA THR A 450 -3.19 27.22 19.42
C THR A 450 -3.03 25.85 20.08
N GLU A 451 -2.70 25.82 21.37
CA GLU A 451 -2.61 24.57 22.15
C GLU A 451 -3.92 23.76 22.07
N GLU A 452 -5.07 24.43 22.15
CA GLU A 452 -6.38 23.78 22.05
C GLU A 452 -6.64 23.19 20.66
N GLN A 453 -6.18 23.88 19.61
CA GLN A 453 -6.30 23.41 18.23
C GLN A 453 -5.35 22.22 17.96
N ALA A 454 -4.11 22.30 18.42
CA ALA A 454 -3.14 21.22 18.33
C ALA A 454 -3.63 19.96 19.05
N ALA A 455 -4.33 20.12 20.19
CA ALA A 455 -4.96 19.01 20.92
C ALA A 455 -6.13 18.33 20.17
N CYS A 456 -6.71 18.99 19.16
CA CYS A 456 -7.84 18.48 18.37
C CYS A 456 -7.40 17.66 17.13
N VAL A 457 -6.11 17.65 16.78
CA VAL A 457 -5.58 16.86 15.67
C VAL A 457 -4.76 15.68 16.19
N VAL A 458 -4.58 14.66 15.34
CA VAL A 458 -3.87 13.42 15.68
C VAL A 458 -2.59 13.34 14.88
N ARG A 459 -1.47 13.07 15.58
CA ARG A 459 -0.23 12.60 14.98
C ARG A 459 0.03 11.17 15.41
N THR A 460 0.63 10.41 14.52
CA THR A 460 1.17 9.09 14.82
C THR A 460 2.61 9.03 14.32
N LEU A 461 3.45 8.27 15.00
CA LEU A 461 4.84 8.04 14.65
C LEU A 461 5.20 6.55 14.81
N PRO A 462 6.33 6.10 14.23
CA PRO A 462 6.80 4.72 14.37
C PRO A 462 6.95 4.24 15.82
N GLU A 463 7.29 5.15 16.73
CA GLU A 463 7.40 4.87 18.17
C GLU A 463 6.04 4.51 18.80
N ASP A 464 4.93 4.90 18.17
CA ASP A 464 3.57 4.56 18.61
C ASP A 464 3.11 3.17 18.08
N GLY A 465 3.97 2.47 17.35
CA GLY A 465 3.70 1.16 16.76
C GLY A 465 3.00 1.19 15.40
N THR A 466 2.77 2.38 14.83
CA THR A 466 2.12 2.61 13.52
C THR A 466 3.09 3.21 12.50
N ASN A 467 2.63 3.50 11.28
CA ASN A 467 3.36 4.44 10.43
C ASN A 467 3.26 5.87 10.98
N GLY A 468 4.14 6.76 10.53
CA GLY A 468 3.98 8.19 10.66
C GLY A 468 2.78 8.69 9.85
N PHE A 469 1.86 9.40 10.50
CA PHE A 469 0.59 9.80 9.90
C PHE A 469 0.00 11.00 10.63
N PHE A 470 -0.85 11.76 9.95
CA PHE A 470 -1.56 12.89 10.52
C PHE A 470 -3.04 12.83 10.15
N VAL A 471 -3.92 13.22 11.08
CA VAL A 471 -5.36 13.36 10.83
C VAL A 471 -5.93 14.59 11.53
N ALA A 472 -6.67 15.40 10.78
CA ALA A 472 -7.49 16.50 11.28
C ALA A 472 -8.95 16.32 10.86
N GLY A 473 -9.88 16.59 11.77
CA GLY A 473 -11.31 16.68 11.46
C GLY A 473 -11.74 18.14 11.40
N PHE A 474 -12.54 18.52 10.41
CA PHE A 474 -13.20 19.83 10.33
C PHE A 474 -14.71 19.65 10.41
N VAL A 475 -15.38 20.52 11.14
CA VAL A 475 -16.84 20.55 11.31
C VAL A 475 -17.36 21.93 10.94
N ARG A 476 -18.36 21.95 10.06
CA ARG A 476 -19.06 23.18 9.67
C ARG A 476 -19.84 23.74 10.86
N GLN A 477 -19.60 25.00 11.21
CA GLN A 477 -20.24 25.72 12.31
C GLN A 477 -21.44 26.54 11.84
N THR A 478 -21.34 27.13 10.65
CA THR A 478 -22.40 27.99 10.09
C THR A 478 -22.86 27.49 8.72
N PRO A 479 -24.12 27.74 8.31
CA PRO A 479 -24.61 27.42 6.98
C PRO A 479 -23.71 28.01 5.88
N ALA A 480 -23.60 27.32 4.75
CA ALA A 480 -22.78 27.76 3.63
C ALA A 480 -23.32 29.06 2.99
N ASP A 481 -22.46 30.05 2.80
CA ASP A 481 -22.75 31.22 1.98
C ASP A 481 -22.61 30.89 0.48
N LEU A 482 -23.74 30.60 -0.17
CA LEU A 482 -23.80 30.27 -1.60
C LEU A 482 -23.34 31.42 -2.50
N ASN A 483 -23.47 32.68 -2.09
CA ASN A 483 -23.02 33.81 -2.90
C ASN A 483 -21.50 33.91 -2.84
N ARG A 484 -20.91 33.77 -1.65
CA ARG A 484 -19.46 33.70 -1.48
C ARG A 484 -18.87 32.55 -2.30
N ILE A 485 -19.45 31.35 -2.21
CA ILE A 485 -18.99 30.17 -2.97
C ILE A 485 -19.03 30.44 -4.48
N ARG A 486 -20.12 31.03 -5.00
CA ARG A 486 -20.23 31.37 -6.43
C ARG A 486 -19.14 32.35 -6.88
N GLU A 487 -18.87 33.39 -6.10
CA GLU A 487 -17.82 34.37 -6.43
C GLU A 487 -16.41 33.76 -6.37
N GLU A 488 -16.14 32.91 -5.37
CA GLU A 488 -14.89 32.16 -5.30
C GLU A 488 -14.68 31.24 -6.52
N LEU A 489 -15.73 30.49 -6.92
CA LEU A 489 -15.65 29.59 -8.08
C LEU A 489 -15.45 30.36 -9.39
N LYS A 490 -16.08 31.54 -9.56
CA LYS A 490 -15.82 32.42 -10.71
C LYS A 490 -14.38 32.92 -10.74
N ALA A 491 -13.85 33.33 -9.59
CA ALA A 491 -12.46 33.77 -9.49
C ALA A 491 -11.48 32.64 -9.87
N LEU A 492 -11.71 31.43 -9.39
CA LEU A 492 -10.90 30.25 -9.70
C LEU A 492 -11.00 29.79 -11.17
N ALA A 493 -12.13 30.02 -11.83
CA ALA A 493 -12.28 29.76 -13.25
C ALA A 493 -11.42 30.69 -14.12
N SER A 494 -11.02 31.86 -13.59
CA SER A 494 -10.19 32.85 -14.30
C SER A 494 -8.67 32.67 -14.09
N THR A 495 -8.26 31.81 -13.14
CA THR A 495 -6.85 31.52 -12.83
C THR A 495 -6.30 30.31 -13.59
N ASP A 496 -5.02 30.34 -13.95
CA ASP A 496 -4.31 29.21 -14.59
C ASP A 496 -4.19 28.02 -13.62
N LYS A 497 -4.83 26.89 -13.95
CA LYS A 497 -4.95 25.70 -13.09
C LYS A 497 -3.71 24.80 -13.10
N SER A 498 -2.70 25.09 -13.93
CA SER A 498 -1.51 24.25 -14.06
C SER A 498 -0.65 24.15 -12.78
N ALA A 499 -0.81 25.10 -11.84
CA ALA A 499 -0.09 25.14 -10.56
C ALA A 499 -0.76 24.30 -9.44
N MET A 500 -1.96 23.75 -9.65
CA MET A 500 -2.74 23.05 -8.61
C MET A 500 -2.71 21.52 -8.73
N LEU A 501 -1.78 20.97 -9.51
CA LEU A 501 -1.56 19.52 -9.61
C LEU A 501 -0.43 19.11 -8.68
N PRO A 502 -0.50 17.93 -8.04
CA PRO A 502 0.66 17.39 -7.35
C PRO A 502 1.82 17.21 -8.35
N PRO A 503 3.08 17.33 -7.91
CA PRO A 503 4.24 17.01 -8.74
C PRO A 503 4.08 15.62 -9.41
N LYS A 504 4.55 15.48 -10.67
CA LYS A 504 4.31 14.30 -11.52
C LYS A 504 4.85 12.97 -10.97
N ASP A 505 5.59 12.98 -9.86
CA ASP A 505 6.32 11.82 -9.33
C ASP A 505 5.58 11.09 -8.18
N ASP A 506 4.42 11.57 -7.71
CA ASP A 506 3.85 11.20 -6.39
C ASP A 506 2.78 10.10 -6.41
N ALA A 507 2.95 9.09 -7.26
CA ALA A 507 2.16 7.86 -7.19
C ALA A 507 2.71 6.91 -6.10
N GLU A 508 2.79 7.37 -4.85
CA GLU A 508 3.02 6.50 -3.70
C GLU A 508 1.69 5.91 -3.23
N ALA A 509 1.38 4.73 -3.77
CA ALA A 509 0.31 3.91 -3.25
C ALA A 509 0.76 3.31 -1.92
N GLU A 510 -0.08 3.42 -0.88
CA GLU A 510 -0.19 2.34 0.09
C GLU A 510 -0.34 1.05 -0.71
N ALA A 511 0.72 0.26 -0.78
CA ALA A 511 0.72 -0.98 -1.51
C ALA A 511 -0.36 -1.88 -0.89
N ALA A 512 -1.50 -2.00 -1.58
CA ALA A 512 -2.49 -2.98 -1.23
C ALA A 512 -1.80 -4.36 -1.13
N PRO A 513 -2.14 -5.18 -0.13
CA PRO A 513 -1.67 -6.55 -0.03
C PRO A 513 -1.98 -7.29 -1.33
N ASP A 514 -0.94 -7.73 -2.04
CA ASP A 514 -1.09 -8.48 -3.29
C ASP A 514 -1.76 -9.83 -2.98
N MET A 515 -2.85 -10.10 -3.70
CA MET A 515 -3.72 -11.26 -3.53
C MET A 515 -3.28 -12.48 -4.35
N ASP A 516 -2.21 -12.40 -5.15
CA ASP A 516 -1.86 -13.47 -6.10
C ASP A 516 -0.36 -13.82 -6.17
N ALA A 517 0.26 -14.12 -5.03
CA ALA A 517 1.53 -14.85 -5.02
C ALA A 517 1.70 -15.74 -3.77
N PRO A 518 1.41 -17.06 -3.84
CA PRO A 518 1.86 -17.97 -2.79
C PRO A 518 3.39 -18.07 -2.80
N TYR A 519 4.02 -17.64 -1.71
CA TYR A 519 5.41 -17.97 -1.39
C TYR A 519 5.50 -19.48 -1.17
N ARG A 520 5.81 -20.26 -2.22
CA ARG A 520 6.18 -21.67 -2.07
C ARG A 520 7.59 -21.77 -1.51
N GLY A 521 7.70 -21.71 -0.19
CA GLY A 521 8.85 -22.24 0.53
C GLY A 521 8.91 -23.76 0.33
N ASN A 522 9.82 -24.22 -0.53
CA ASN A 522 9.98 -25.63 -0.81
C ASN A 522 10.50 -26.33 0.47
N LYS A 523 9.66 -27.17 1.09
CA LYS A 523 10.03 -28.00 2.23
C LYS A 523 11.23 -28.86 1.86
N ARG A 524 12.31 -28.77 2.64
CA ARG A 524 13.39 -29.74 2.68
C ARG A 524 12.77 -31.13 2.93
N LYS A 525 12.81 -32.02 1.93
CA LYS A 525 12.54 -33.45 2.17
C LYS A 525 13.74 -34.02 2.91
N ALA A 526 13.52 -34.37 4.18
CA ALA A 526 14.42 -35.22 4.93
C ALA A 526 14.51 -36.59 4.25
N ALA A 527 15.73 -37.12 4.21
CA ALA A 527 16.04 -38.45 3.70
C ALA A 527 15.40 -39.53 4.60
N GLY A 528 14.84 -40.55 3.96
CA GLY A 528 14.37 -41.79 4.60
C GLY A 528 14.22 -42.85 3.52
N GLY A 529 15.12 -43.84 3.52
CA GLY A 529 15.24 -44.83 2.46
C GLY A 529 14.15 -45.90 2.48
N ALA A 530 13.76 -46.35 1.29
CA ALA A 530 13.27 -47.71 1.05
C ALA A 530 13.44 -48.04 -0.45
N LYS A 531 13.95 -49.25 -0.72
CA LYS A 531 14.29 -49.82 -2.03
C LYS A 531 13.05 -50.23 -2.87
N PRO A 532 13.20 -50.47 -4.19
CA PRO A 532 12.10 -50.42 -5.16
C PRO A 532 11.38 -51.76 -5.36
N VAL A 533 10.10 -51.72 -5.73
CA VAL A 533 9.34 -52.87 -6.25
C VAL A 533 8.66 -52.49 -7.58
N LYS A 534 8.56 -53.51 -8.44
CA LYS A 534 8.44 -53.54 -9.89
C LYS A 534 7.19 -52.89 -10.51
N LYS A 535 7.40 -52.45 -11.76
CA LYS A 535 6.40 -52.05 -12.77
C LYS A 535 5.45 -53.20 -13.11
N GLU A 536 4.17 -52.88 -13.26
CA GLU A 536 3.30 -53.53 -14.25
C GLU A 536 2.41 -52.49 -14.96
N LYS A 537 2.34 -52.65 -16.28
CA LYS A 537 1.61 -51.83 -17.26
C LYS A 537 0.15 -52.27 -17.34
N LYS A 538 -0.77 -51.34 -17.61
CA LYS A 538 -1.91 -51.45 -18.57
C LYS A 538 -2.74 -50.16 -18.51
N HIS A 539 -2.66 -49.32 -19.54
CA HIS A 539 -3.51 -49.24 -20.74
C HIS A 539 -4.88 -48.60 -20.52
N ASP A 540 -5.06 -47.50 -21.25
CA ASP A 540 -6.27 -46.73 -21.49
C ASP A 540 -7.54 -47.54 -21.71
N LYS A 541 -8.67 -47.00 -21.22
CA LYS A 541 -9.79 -46.56 -22.09
C LYS A 541 -10.87 -45.82 -21.28
N LYS A 542 -11.32 -44.70 -21.87
CA LYS A 542 -12.53 -43.92 -21.50
C LYS A 542 -13.78 -44.81 -21.44
N PRO A 543 -14.86 -44.34 -20.79
CA PRO A 543 -15.98 -43.86 -21.61
C PRO A 543 -16.72 -42.62 -21.10
N LYS A 544 -17.52 -42.08 -22.02
CA LYS A 544 -18.51 -40.99 -21.93
C LYS A 544 -19.94 -41.62 -21.75
N PRO A 545 -21.06 -40.87 -21.71
CA PRO A 545 -22.02 -40.91 -20.58
C PRO A 545 -23.48 -41.29 -20.96
N ALA A 546 -24.42 -41.04 -20.01
CA ALA A 546 -25.90 -41.08 -20.08
C ALA A 546 -26.52 -42.51 -20.02
N SER A 547 -27.71 -42.79 -19.48
CA SER A 547 -28.95 -42.06 -19.16
C SER A 547 -29.77 -42.90 -18.14
N ALA A 548 -30.43 -42.30 -17.14
CA ALA A 548 -31.89 -42.11 -16.98
C ALA A 548 -32.77 -43.33 -16.57
N VAL A 549 -33.82 -43.02 -15.79
CA VAL A 549 -35.10 -43.74 -15.53
C VAL A 549 -35.24 -44.57 -14.21
N VAL A 550 -35.63 -43.91 -13.09
CA VAL A 550 -36.98 -43.83 -12.43
C VAL A 550 -37.84 -45.15 -12.37
N PRO A 551 -38.79 -45.41 -11.42
CA PRO A 551 -38.94 -45.14 -9.97
C PRO A 551 -39.55 -46.34 -9.15
N SER A 552 -40.03 -46.04 -7.93
CA SER A 552 -41.12 -46.71 -7.17
C SER A 552 -40.64 -47.75 -6.14
N THR A 553 -41.20 -47.93 -4.94
CA THR A 553 -42.50 -47.60 -4.32
C THR A 553 -42.37 -47.61 -2.78
N LYS A 554 -43.29 -46.91 -2.08
CA LYS A 554 -44.06 -47.26 -0.84
C LYS A 554 -43.35 -48.05 0.28
N SER A 555 -43.56 -47.87 1.59
CA SER A 555 -44.46 -47.09 2.45
C SER A 555 -44.28 -47.62 3.89
N LYS A 556 -44.78 -46.88 4.90
CA LYS A 556 -45.01 -47.27 6.31
C LYS A 556 -43.73 -47.31 7.17
N GLY A 557 -43.66 -46.74 8.38
CA GLY A 557 -44.68 -46.15 9.23
C GLY A 557 -44.37 -46.51 10.69
N LYS A 558 -44.29 -45.48 11.54
CA LYS A 558 -44.42 -45.47 13.02
C LYS A 558 -43.36 -46.22 13.86
N LYS A 559 -42.66 -45.49 14.74
CA LYS A 559 -43.05 -45.30 16.17
C LYS A 559 -41.97 -44.50 16.93
N GLN A 560 -42.39 -43.41 17.57
CA GLN A 560 -41.74 -42.86 18.78
C GLN A 560 -42.01 -43.81 19.98
N PRO A 561 -41.21 -43.72 21.06
CA PRO A 561 -41.52 -42.84 22.20
C PRO A 561 -40.28 -42.00 22.59
N LYS A 562 -40.29 -40.72 22.97
CA LYS A 562 -40.98 -39.90 24.00
C LYS A 562 -40.74 -40.31 25.46
N ARG A 563 -40.32 -39.27 26.23
CA ARG A 563 -40.33 -39.01 27.69
C ARG A 563 -39.01 -39.32 28.42
N LYS A 564 -38.51 -38.52 29.37
CA LYS A 564 -38.96 -37.26 30.05
C LYS A 564 -37.76 -36.73 30.89
N GLU A 565 -37.45 -35.44 30.86
CA GLU A 565 -37.75 -34.39 31.89
C GLU A 565 -37.14 -34.58 33.29
N SER A 566 -36.33 -33.58 33.70
CA SER A 566 -36.36 -32.81 34.97
C SER A 566 -35.12 -31.89 34.95
N VAL A 567 -35.19 -30.57 34.78
CA VAL A 567 -35.70 -29.46 35.64
C VAL A 567 -34.94 -29.36 36.98
N ALA A 568 -34.16 -28.29 37.16
CA ALA A 568 -34.37 -27.22 38.18
C ALA A 568 -33.11 -26.36 38.40
N ASP A 569 -33.27 -25.06 38.15
CA ASP A 569 -32.86 -23.86 38.91
C ASP A 569 -31.53 -23.80 39.69
N ALA A 570 -30.69 -22.83 39.31
CA ALA A 570 -30.31 -21.66 40.11
C ALA A 570 -29.62 -20.60 39.22
#